data_AF-A0A8H7G898-F1
#
_entry.id   AF-A0A8H7G898-F1
#
_cell.length_a   1.000
_cell.length_b   1.000
_cell.length_c   1.000
_cell.angle_alpha   90.00
_cell.angle_beta   90.00
_cell.angle_gamma   90.00
#
_symmetry.space_group_name_H-M   'P 1'
#
loop_
_entity.id
_entity.type
_entity.pdbx_description
1 polymer ?
#
loop_
_entity_poly.entity_id
_entity_poly.type
_entity_poly.pdbx_seq_one_letter_code
_entity_poly.pdbx_strand_id
1 'polypeptide(L)'
;MHVALFYTKNEVGLRMAYWFSFAAVAGAFGGLIAFGIQHVHAAIANWRLLFIIEGIPTIVLGVISFFLLPDRPEGATYLTKEERHLAAERMNRGTSRDIGATINKKHIWAAFLDWRIYVAGLIYFGANCALASISAFLPTIIKTFGYTNALAQLLTVPPYAVAALVMTTTSYTSDRMQSRGGLSAGASIVGGFGYILLLSVPHNQHIRYFATFLITSGTYTTIGLVIAWFAHNLGSETKKATGIPMYMAIGQCGSVLGSHLFPTTDGPRYVTGFADALSPQMDDRISKCHYSKTPTTIMTTEAATREALTSREIPQMTLSEASNPLTAPLPTLDALQPTDRAVKRFAVEGNAIITGGTGGLGIYAARALLDHGASGLSMFDILPAMETVEALRLEYPSAKIIVKAVDVRDAQAIDAAVLQTAQELGSVDMLLCFAGVVGCAQAAEVDGADWKRVIDINTTGSWLCAQSVGKHMIQQDTGGSIVFTASISAHRVNFPQPQVAYNVSKGALLQLKNSLAAEWARYGIRVNSISPGYMDTILNEGDGLEPARKIWRDRNPMGRMGQPAELTGPIVLLCSAAGRYINGADIVVDGESGG
;
A
#
# COMPACT_ATOMS: atom_id res chain seq x y z
N MET A 1 31.19 -18.98 -7.70
CA MET A 1 31.37 -20.42 -8.00
C MET A 1 32.57 -20.67 -8.92
N HIS A 2 32.72 -19.94 -10.03
CA HIS A 2 33.85 -20.07 -10.97
C HIS A 2 35.26 -19.96 -10.31
N VAL A 3 35.51 -18.95 -9.47
CA VAL A 3 36.82 -18.75 -8.77
C VAL A 3 37.21 -19.95 -7.89
N ALA A 4 36.24 -20.69 -7.34
CA ALA A 4 36.52 -21.85 -6.49
C ALA A 4 36.98 -23.10 -7.28
N LEU A 5 36.77 -23.14 -8.59
CA LEU A 5 37.16 -24.26 -9.45
C LEU A 5 38.60 -24.15 -9.98
N PHE A 6 39.13 -22.93 -10.08
CA PHE A 6 40.44 -22.64 -10.68
C PHE A 6 41.55 -22.35 -9.67
N TYR A 7 41.22 -22.11 -8.39
CA TYR A 7 42.18 -21.66 -7.38
C TYR A 7 42.10 -22.51 -6.10
N THR A 8 43.24 -22.66 -5.41
CA THR A 8 43.32 -23.47 -4.19
C THR A 8 42.76 -22.75 -2.97
N LYS A 9 42.44 -23.48 -1.88
CA LYS A 9 41.90 -22.92 -0.62
C LYS A 9 42.72 -21.74 -0.06
N ASN A 10 44.03 -21.71 -0.30
CA ASN A 10 44.92 -20.65 0.19
C ASN A 10 44.98 -19.43 -0.77
N GLU A 11 44.49 -19.56 -2.00
CA GLU A 11 44.54 -18.53 -3.05
C GLU A 11 43.16 -17.90 -3.32
N VAL A 12 42.07 -18.58 -2.95
CA VAL A 12 40.68 -18.15 -3.22
C VAL A 12 40.31 -16.89 -2.43
N GLY A 13 40.78 -16.73 -1.19
CA GLY A 13 40.42 -15.60 -0.33
C GLY A 13 40.78 -14.25 -0.96
N LEU A 14 42.03 -14.07 -1.37
CA LEU A 14 42.53 -12.84 -1.99
C LEU A 14 41.80 -12.51 -3.31
N ARG A 15 41.47 -13.54 -4.10
CA ARG A 15 40.77 -13.37 -5.38
C ARG A 15 39.30 -13.02 -5.20
N MET A 16 38.66 -13.58 -4.18
CA MET A 16 37.32 -13.18 -3.76
C MET A 16 37.31 -11.75 -3.20
N ALA A 17 38.38 -11.34 -2.51
CA ALA A 17 38.53 -9.96 -2.04
C ALA A 17 38.68 -8.95 -3.19
N TYR A 18 39.47 -9.28 -4.23
CA TYR A 18 39.54 -8.45 -5.45
C TYR A 18 38.20 -8.40 -6.17
N TRP A 19 37.47 -9.52 -6.26
CA TRP A 19 36.15 -9.52 -6.87
C TRP A 19 35.18 -8.63 -6.09
N PHE A 20 35.20 -8.69 -4.76
CA PHE A 20 34.32 -7.87 -3.92
C PHE A 20 34.74 -6.39 -3.91
N SER A 21 36.01 -6.05 -4.12
CA SER A 21 36.48 -4.66 -4.22
C SER A 21 35.97 -3.93 -5.44
N PHE A 22 35.62 -4.65 -6.51
CA PHE A 22 34.88 -4.05 -7.62
C PHE A 22 33.50 -3.53 -7.22
N ALA A 23 32.86 -4.05 -6.17
CA ALA A 23 31.59 -3.50 -5.67
C ALA A 23 31.76 -2.10 -5.06
N ALA A 24 32.87 -1.84 -4.36
CA ALA A 24 33.20 -0.51 -3.84
C ALA A 24 33.61 0.44 -4.99
N VAL A 25 34.40 -0.05 -5.94
CA VAL A 25 34.80 0.72 -7.14
C VAL A 25 33.59 1.09 -8.00
N ALA A 26 32.60 0.21 -8.13
CA ALA A 26 31.35 0.51 -8.84
C ALA A 26 30.61 1.70 -8.22
N GLY A 27 30.58 1.81 -6.89
CA GLY A 27 30.02 2.97 -6.19
C GLY A 27 30.72 4.28 -6.56
N ALA A 28 32.04 4.26 -6.71
CA ALA A 28 32.82 5.41 -7.17
C ALA A 28 32.50 5.80 -8.63
N PHE A 29 32.36 4.85 -9.55
CA PHE A 29 31.97 5.15 -10.94
C PHE A 29 30.52 5.63 -11.04
N GLY A 30 29.60 5.08 -10.24
CA GLY A 30 28.20 5.52 -10.20
C GLY A 30 28.06 6.99 -9.82
N GLY A 31 28.82 7.46 -8.82
CA GLY A 31 28.86 8.88 -8.45
C GLY A 31 29.39 9.79 -9.56
N LEU A 32 30.42 9.37 -10.30
CA LEU A 32 30.98 10.10 -11.44
C LEU A 32 30.01 10.18 -12.62
N ILE A 33 29.37 9.07 -12.98
CA ILE A 33 28.40 9.00 -14.08
C ILE A 33 27.17 9.84 -13.75
N ALA A 34 26.64 9.75 -12.52
CA ALA A 34 25.52 10.56 -12.07
C ALA A 34 25.82 12.07 -12.11
N PHE A 35 27.04 12.48 -11.74
CA PHE A 35 27.50 13.86 -11.89
C PHE A 35 27.56 14.30 -13.36
N GLY A 36 28.13 13.46 -14.23
CA GLY A 36 28.26 13.74 -15.65
C GLY A 36 26.91 13.94 -16.33
N ILE A 37 25.93 13.07 -16.07
CA ILE A 37 24.59 13.14 -16.68
C ILE A 37 23.82 14.40 -16.29
N GLN A 38 24.03 14.92 -15.07
CA GLN A 38 23.39 16.17 -14.65
C GLN A 38 23.87 17.41 -15.43
N HIS A 39 25.01 17.33 -16.10
CA HIS A 39 25.59 18.40 -16.92
C HIS A 39 25.38 18.18 -18.43
N VAL A 40 24.74 17.08 -18.84
CA VAL A 40 24.45 16.80 -20.24
C VAL A 40 23.08 17.38 -20.62
N HIS A 41 23.06 18.30 -21.58
CA HIS A 41 21.82 18.77 -22.21
C HIS A 41 21.46 17.87 -23.39
N ALA A 42 20.67 16.83 -23.12
CA ALA A 42 20.17 15.91 -24.13
C ALA A 42 18.66 16.02 -24.29
N ALA A 43 18.15 15.63 -25.48
CA ALA A 43 16.71 15.64 -25.79
C ALA A 43 15.88 14.61 -25.00
N ILE A 44 16.52 13.81 -24.15
CA ILE A 44 15.92 12.71 -23.39
C ILE A 44 16.11 12.98 -21.90
N ALA A 45 15.11 12.65 -21.09
CA ALA A 45 15.17 12.82 -19.63
C ALA A 45 16.38 12.09 -19.00
N ASN A 46 17.06 12.76 -18.05
CA ASN A 46 18.30 12.33 -17.41
C ASN A 46 18.24 10.90 -16.81
N TRP A 47 17.09 10.48 -16.27
CA TRP A 47 16.94 9.14 -15.72
C TRP A 47 17.02 8.03 -16.79
N ARG A 48 16.55 8.30 -18.02
CA ARG A 48 16.64 7.33 -19.14
C ARG A 48 18.08 7.21 -19.64
N LEU A 49 18.82 8.32 -19.64
CA LEU A 49 20.23 8.35 -20.04
C LEU A 49 21.09 7.53 -19.07
N LEU A 50 20.80 7.59 -17.76
CA LEU A 50 21.49 6.77 -16.75
C LEU A 50 21.34 5.27 -17.07
N PHE A 51 20.11 4.80 -17.33
CA PHE A 51 19.87 3.40 -17.69
C PHE A 51 20.54 2.97 -19.00
N ILE A 52 20.65 3.87 -19.97
CA ILE A 52 21.32 3.58 -21.25
C ILE A 52 22.83 3.47 -21.06
N ILE A 53 23.44 4.42 -20.36
CA ILE A 53 24.90 4.52 -20.16
C ILE A 53 25.41 3.38 -19.27
N GLU A 54 24.69 3.01 -18.22
CA GLU A 54 25.10 1.91 -17.33
C GLU A 54 24.61 0.54 -17.83
N GLY A 55 23.43 0.49 -18.45
CA GLY A 55 22.78 -0.77 -18.84
C GLY A 55 23.39 -1.41 -20.09
N ILE A 56 23.66 -0.65 -21.15
CA ILE A 56 24.16 -1.21 -22.43
C ILE A 56 25.53 -1.89 -22.27
N PRO A 57 26.55 -1.26 -21.65
CA PRO A 57 27.84 -1.93 -21.44
C PRO A 57 27.72 -3.20 -20.60
N THR A 58 26.82 -3.20 -19.60
CA THR A 58 26.57 -4.36 -18.75
C THR A 58 25.97 -5.53 -19.54
N ILE A 59 25.00 -5.26 -20.42
CA ILE A 59 24.41 -6.27 -21.31
C ILE A 59 25.47 -6.84 -22.27
N VAL A 60 26.26 -5.97 -22.89
CA VAL A 60 27.33 -6.38 -23.82
C VAL A 60 28.37 -7.24 -23.10
N LEU A 61 28.83 -6.83 -21.91
CA LEU A 61 29.75 -7.62 -21.09
C LEU A 61 29.14 -8.96 -20.65
N GLY A 62 27.84 -9.00 -20.37
CA GLY A 62 27.12 -10.24 -20.07
C GLY A 62 27.13 -11.23 -21.23
N VAL A 63 26.85 -10.76 -22.45
CA VAL A 63 26.92 -11.57 -23.68
C VAL A 63 28.35 -12.03 -23.95
N ILE A 64 29.34 -11.13 -23.82
CA ILE A 64 30.76 -11.48 -24.00
C ILE A 64 31.20 -12.53 -22.97
N SER A 65 30.79 -12.39 -21.71
CA SER A 65 31.14 -13.33 -20.64
C SER A 65 30.56 -14.72 -20.89
N PHE A 66 29.37 -14.81 -21.49
CA PHE A 66 28.76 -16.09 -21.87
C PHE A 66 29.62 -16.86 -22.90
N PHE A 67 30.31 -16.16 -23.80
CA PHE A 67 31.16 -16.81 -24.81
C PHE A 67 32.62 -16.97 -24.39
N LEU A 68 33.16 -16.08 -23.55
CA LEU A 68 34.58 -16.09 -23.18
C LEU A 68 34.89 -16.84 -21.88
N LEU A 69 33.94 -16.98 -20.96
CA LEU A 69 34.20 -17.54 -19.62
C LEU A 69 33.90 -19.05 -19.58
N PRO A 70 34.91 -19.93 -19.45
CA PRO A 70 34.68 -21.37 -19.46
C PRO A 70 34.10 -21.87 -18.14
N ASP A 71 33.14 -22.79 -18.19
CA ASP A 71 32.50 -23.34 -16.99
C ASP A 71 33.44 -24.20 -16.13
N ARG A 72 34.47 -24.79 -16.75
CA ARG A 72 35.44 -25.68 -16.10
C ARG A 72 36.86 -25.52 -16.65
N PRO A 73 37.90 -25.84 -15.84
CA PRO A 73 39.29 -25.80 -16.31
C PRO A 73 39.55 -26.69 -17.52
N GLU A 74 38.84 -27.82 -17.62
CA GLU A 74 38.92 -28.77 -18.75
C GLU A 74 38.41 -28.17 -20.07
N GLY A 75 37.41 -27.28 -19.99
CA GLY A 75 36.80 -26.58 -21.12
C GLY A 75 37.46 -25.23 -21.45
N ALA A 76 38.51 -24.83 -20.72
CA ALA A 76 39.16 -23.54 -20.91
C ALA A 76 39.97 -23.50 -22.21
N THR A 77 39.45 -22.83 -23.23
CA THR A 77 40.05 -22.73 -24.57
C THR A 77 41.42 -22.06 -24.57
N TYR A 78 41.72 -21.21 -23.58
CA TYR A 78 42.97 -20.46 -23.46
C TYR A 78 44.11 -21.20 -22.73
N LEU A 79 43.86 -22.36 -22.11
CA LEU A 79 44.89 -23.17 -21.45
C LEU A 79 45.42 -24.27 -22.38
N THR A 80 46.72 -24.55 -22.33
CA THR A 80 47.34 -25.70 -23.02
C THR A 80 46.91 -27.03 -22.38
N LYS A 81 47.07 -28.15 -23.09
CA LYS A 81 46.63 -29.47 -22.59
C LYS A 81 47.29 -29.86 -21.26
N GLU A 82 48.57 -29.51 -21.06
CA GLU A 82 49.28 -29.76 -19.80
C GLU A 82 48.77 -28.85 -18.66
N GLU A 83 48.53 -27.56 -18.94
CA GLU A 83 47.98 -26.63 -17.95
C GLU A 83 46.56 -27.00 -17.52
N ARG A 84 45.73 -27.54 -18.43
CA ARG A 84 44.40 -28.05 -18.09
C ARG A 84 44.47 -29.26 -17.17
N HIS A 85 45.38 -30.19 -17.43
CA HIS A 85 45.61 -31.36 -16.58
C HIS A 85 46.08 -30.93 -15.19
N LEU A 86 47.04 -29.99 -15.12
CA LEU A 86 47.55 -29.44 -13.87
C LEU A 86 46.46 -28.66 -13.09
N ALA A 87 45.60 -27.90 -13.78
CA ALA A 87 44.48 -27.19 -13.16
C ALA A 87 43.41 -28.16 -12.61
N ALA A 88 43.09 -29.23 -13.35
CA ALA A 88 42.17 -30.28 -12.90
C ALA A 88 42.72 -31.05 -11.68
N GLU A 89 44.02 -31.35 -11.65
CA GLU A 89 44.66 -31.93 -10.47
C GLU A 89 44.64 -30.99 -9.26
N ARG A 90 44.90 -29.70 -9.46
CA ARG A 90 44.86 -28.69 -8.38
C ARG A 90 43.45 -28.55 -7.79
N MET A 91 42.41 -28.57 -8.64
CA MET A 91 41.01 -28.59 -8.23
C MET A 91 40.69 -29.82 -7.36
N ASN A 92 41.20 -31.00 -7.75
CA ASN A 92 41.01 -32.26 -7.03
C ASN A 92 41.80 -32.35 -5.71
N ARG A 93 42.98 -31.73 -5.60
CA ARG A 93 43.80 -31.72 -4.37
C ARG A 93 43.27 -30.77 -3.28
N GLY A 94 42.62 -29.68 -3.67
CA GLY A 94 42.14 -28.64 -2.74
C GLY A 94 40.78 -28.93 -2.09
N THR A 95 40.03 -29.89 -2.62
CA THR A 95 38.61 -30.07 -2.30
C THR A 95 38.39 -31.40 -1.62
N SER A 96 37.93 -31.36 -0.37
CA SER A 96 37.50 -32.56 0.37
C SER A 96 36.19 -33.02 -0.27
N ARG A 97 36.31 -33.78 -1.36
CA ARG A 97 35.18 -34.32 -2.11
C ARG A 97 34.32 -35.16 -1.17
N ASP A 98 33.01 -34.93 -1.17
CA ASP A 98 32.09 -35.94 -0.63
C ASP A 98 32.30 -37.22 -1.45
N ILE A 99 32.55 -38.35 -0.75
CA ILE A 99 32.88 -39.63 -1.39
C ILE A 99 31.77 -39.98 -2.39
N GLY A 100 32.11 -39.99 -3.69
CA GLY A 100 31.22 -40.43 -4.76
C GLY A 100 30.51 -39.36 -5.59
N ALA A 101 30.82 -38.06 -5.46
CA ALA A 101 30.19 -36.99 -6.28
C ALA A 101 28.63 -37.01 -6.24
N THR A 102 28.06 -37.53 -5.15
CA THR A 102 26.61 -37.63 -4.94
C THR A 102 26.19 -36.65 -3.86
N ILE A 103 25.01 -36.04 -4.03
CA ILE A 103 24.42 -35.13 -3.05
C ILE A 103 24.13 -35.93 -1.78
N ASN A 104 24.90 -35.66 -0.71
CA ASN A 104 24.70 -36.35 0.55
C ASN A 104 23.56 -35.69 1.35
N LYS A 105 22.37 -36.28 1.32
CA LYS A 105 21.19 -35.79 2.03
C LYS A 105 21.44 -35.56 3.54
N LYS A 106 22.36 -36.30 4.17
CA LYS A 106 22.72 -36.08 5.58
C LYS A 106 23.45 -34.75 5.79
N HIS A 107 24.28 -34.32 4.84
CA HIS A 107 24.99 -33.05 4.88
C HIS A 107 24.05 -31.85 4.67
N ILE A 108 22.96 -32.03 3.93
CA ILE A 108 21.89 -31.02 3.78
C ILE A 108 21.21 -30.79 5.13
N TRP A 109 20.72 -31.86 5.77
CA TRP A 109 20.10 -31.75 7.10
C TRP A 109 21.06 -31.21 8.16
N ALA A 110 22.33 -31.59 8.10
CA ALA A 110 23.37 -31.04 8.97
C ALA A 110 23.69 -29.55 8.70
N ALA A 111 23.27 -28.98 7.57
CA ALA A 111 23.29 -27.55 7.34
C ALA A 111 22.11 -26.86 8.04
N PHE A 112 20.90 -27.39 7.91
CA PHE A 112 19.71 -26.82 8.55
C PHE A 112 19.79 -26.78 10.08
N LEU A 113 20.52 -27.72 10.69
CA LEU A 113 20.69 -27.83 12.13
C LEU A 113 21.96 -27.15 12.67
N ASP A 114 22.80 -26.56 11.82
CA ASP A 114 24.04 -25.92 12.28
C ASP A 114 23.78 -24.48 12.73
N TRP A 115 23.79 -24.27 14.05
CA TRP A 115 23.63 -22.96 14.67
C TRP A 115 24.63 -21.91 14.13
N ARG A 116 25.82 -22.33 13.69
CA ARG A 116 26.86 -21.42 13.17
C ARG A 116 26.41 -20.72 11.88
N ILE A 117 25.55 -21.36 11.08
CA ILE A 117 24.99 -20.76 9.85
C ILE A 117 23.99 -19.64 10.20
N TYR A 118 23.21 -19.81 11.28
CA TYR A 118 22.29 -18.77 11.74
C TYR A 118 23.03 -17.60 12.37
N VAL A 119 24.09 -17.85 13.14
CA VAL A 119 24.95 -16.79 13.68
C VAL A 119 25.72 -16.07 12.56
N ALA A 120 26.16 -16.79 11.53
CA ALA A 120 26.67 -16.18 10.31
C ALA A 120 25.64 -15.26 9.64
N GLY A 121 24.40 -15.74 9.54
CA GLY A 121 23.28 -14.98 8.99
C GLY A 121 23.00 -13.71 9.78
N LEU A 122 23.05 -13.75 11.11
CA LEU A 122 22.84 -12.59 11.97
C LEU A 122 23.98 -11.56 11.86
N ILE A 123 25.24 -12.01 11.89
CA ILE A 123 26.41 -11.12 11.70
C ILE A 123 26.34 -10.47 10.31
N TYR A 124 26.04 -11.28 9.29
CA TYR A 124 25.91 -10.79 7.93
C TYR A 124 24.71 -9.85 7.77
N PHE A 125 23.59 -10.11 8.44
CA PHE A 125 22.41 -9.24 8.46
C PHE A 125 22.76 -7.83 8.94
N GLY A 126 23.42 -7.70 10.09
CA GLY A 126 23.83 -6.38 10.62
C GLY A 126 24.83 -5.66 9.72
N ALA A 127 25.84 -6.38 9.21
CA ALA A 127 26.82 -5.81 8.30
C ALA A 127 26.19 -5.35 6.97
N ASN A 128 25.29 -6.16 6.40
CA ASN A 128 24.60 -5.90 5.14
C ASN A 128 23.57 -4.77 5.29
N CYS A 129 22.96 -4.64 6.45
CA CYS A 129 22.12 -3.49 6.81
C CYS A 129 22.93 -2.20 6.79
N ALA A 130 24.07 -2.16 7.48
CA ALA A 130 24.95 -0.99 7.48
C ALA A 130 25.49 -0.65 6.09
N LEU A 131 25.85 -1.65 5.28
CA LEU A 131 26.33 -1.48 3.91
C LEU A 131 25.24 -0.92 2.97
N ALA A 132 24.05 -1.52 2.97
CA ALA A 132 22.96 -1.06 2.12
C ALA A 132 22.58 0.38 2.45
N SER A 133 22.59 0.72 3.73
CA SER A 133 22.30 2.06 4.22
C SER A 133 23.33 3.08 3.75
N ILE A 134 24.63 2.83 3.99
CA ILE A 134 25.67 3.77 3.53
C ILE A 134 25.69 3.84 2.00
N SER A 135 25.54 2.70 1.30
CA SER A 135 25.62 2.69 -0.17
C SER A 135 24.46 3.42 -0.84
N ALA A 136 23.25 3.35 -0.27
CA ALA A 136 22.08 4.03 -0.84
C ALA A 136 22.04 5.53 -0.47
N PHE A 137 22.49 5.88 0.74
CA PHE A 137 22.27 7.21 1.31
C PHE A 137 23.52 8.07 1.45
N LEU A 138 24.72 7.58 1.10
CA LEU A 138 25.95 8.38 1.16
C LEU A 138 25.86 9.74 0.43
N PRO A 139 25.31 9.85 -0.80
CA PRO A 139 25.14 11.14 -1.45
C PRO A 139 24.20 12.07 -0.67
N THR A 140 23.14 11.51 -0.08
CA THR A 140 22.17 12.24 0.75
C THR A 140 22.80 12.72 2.06
N ILE A 141 23.63 11.91 2.70
CA ILE A 141 24.41 12.28 3.89
C ILE A 141 25.35 13.43 3.55
N ILE A 142 26.09 13.33 2.43
CA ILE A 142 27.04 14.38 2.01
C ILE A 142 26.30 15.68 1.63
N LYS A 143 25.13 15.60 1.02
CA LYS A 143 24.29 16.76 0.73
C LYS A 143 23.93 17.56 2.00
N THR A 144 23.78 16.89 3.15
CA THR A 144 23.51 17.60 4.43
C THR A 144 24.63 18.50 4.89
N PHE A 145 25.82 18.36 4.30
CA PHE A 145 26.97 19.21 4.61
C PHE A 145 26.88 20.56 3.88
N GLY A 146 25.84 20.81 3.07
CA GLY A 146 25.63 22.08 2.36
C GLY A 146 26.11 22.07 0.90
N TYR A 147 26.49 20.90 0.37
CA TYR A 147 26.88 20.75 -1.04
C TYR A 147 25.64 20.61 -1.96
N THR A 148 25.78 21.05 -3.21
CA THR A 148 24.73 20.86 -4.24
C THR A 148 24.54 19.37 -4.56
N ASN A 149 23.37 18.99 -5.10
CA ASN A 149 23.09 17.59 -5.47
C ASN A 149 24.18 16.98 -6.37
N ALA A 150 24.66 17.74 -7.36
CA ALA A 150 25.70 17.29 -8.26
C ALA A 150 27.03 17.08 -7.51
N LEU A 151 27.46 18.07 -6.73
CA LEU A 151 28.70 18.01 -6.00
C LEU A 151 28.70 16.93 -4.92
N ALA A 152 27.56 16.67 -4.27
CA ALA A 152 27.39 15.60 -3.30
C ALA A 152 27.58 14.20 -3.92
N GLN A 153 27.11 13.98 -5.16
CA GLN A 153 27.35 12.74 -5.90
C GLN A 153 28.83 12.55 -6.23
N LEU A 154 29.52 13.61 -6.66
CA LEU A 154 30.96 13.58 -6.92
C LEU A 154 31.80 13.33 -5.66
N LEU A 155 31.38 13.89 -4.52
CA LEU A 155 32.05 13.73 -3.23
C LEU A 155 31.86 12.33 -2.61
N THR A 156 31.04 11.45 -3.21
CA THR A 156 30.96 10.05 -2.78
C THR A 156 32.14 9.21 -3.28
N VAL A 157 32.80 9.66 -4.36
CA VAL A 157 33.87 8.93 -5.05
C VAL A 157 35.07 8.66 -4.14
N PRO A 158 35.62 9.65 -3.38
CA PRO A 158 36.78 9.41 -2.54
C PRO A 158 36.55 8.43 -1.37
N PRO A 159 35.43 8.49 -0.60
CA PRO A 159 35.10 7.47 0.40
C PRO A 159 35.04 6.03 -0.15
N TYR A 160 34.52 5.84 -1.37
CA TYR A 160 34.47 4.52 -2.00
C TYR A 160 35.85 4.03 -2.48
N ALA A 161 36.67 4.93 -3.04
CA ALA A 161 38.03 4.59 -3.47
C ALA A 161 38.92 4.15 -2.28
N VAL A 162 38.82 4.87 -1.15
CA VAL A 162 39.53 4.49 0.08
C VAL A 162 38.99 3.18 0.64
N ALA A 163 37.67 2.98 0.64
CA ALA A 163 37.08 1.70 1.08
C ALA A 163 37.59 0.52 0.26
N ALA A 164 37.74 0.67 -1.06
CA ALA A 164 38.30 -0.38 -1.93
C ALA A 164 39.76 -0.72 -1.57
N LEU A 165 40.60 0.29 -1.29
CA LEU A 165 41.99 0.10 -0.87
C LEU A 165 42.07 -0.58 0.52
N VAL A 166 41.32 -0.06 1.50
CA VAL A 166 41.29 -0.59 2.87
C VAL A 166 40.79 -2.02 2.89
N MET A 167 39.74 -2.33 2.13
CA MET A 167 39.24 -3.69 2.04
C MET A 167 40.27 -4.62 1.40
N THR A 168 40.88 -4.24 0.27
CA THR A 168 41.87 -5.09 -0.42
C THR A 168 43.07 -5.40 0.46
N THR A 169 43.60 -4.38 1.15
CA THR A 169 44.74 -4.52 2.07
C THR A 169 44.38 -5.33 3.32
N THR A 170 43.19 -5.12 3.89
CA THR A 170 42.72 -5.87 5.08
C THR A 170 42.43 -7.32 4.75
N SER A 171 41.83 -7.61 3.59
CA SER A 171 41.59 -8.98 3.14
C SER A 171 42.91 -9.72 2.85
N TYR A 172 43.89 -9.05 2.22
CA TYR A 172 45.22 -9.61 2.03
C TYR A 172 45.91 -9.95 3.35
N THR A 173 45.85 -9.03 4.32
CA THR A 173 46.40 -9.25 5.67
C THR A 173 45.65 -10.36 6.41
N SER A 174 44.32 -10.45 6.25
CA SER A 174 43.51 -11.49 6.87
C SER A 174 43.85 -12.89 6.36
N ASP A 175 44.12 -13.02 5.07
CA ASP A 175 44.59 -14.27 4.49
C ASP A 175 46.03 -14.61 4.91
N ARG A 176 46.91 -13.61 5.11
CA ARG A 176 48.27 -13.85 5.64
C ARG A 176 48.25 -14.30 7.11
N MET A 177 47.39 -13.69 7.93
CA MET A 177 47.30 -13.97 9.37
C MET A 177 46.42 -15.17 9.70
N GLN A 178 45.67 -15.70 8.71
CA GLN A 178 44.66 -16.77 8.88
C GLN A 178 43.64 -16.49 10.00
N SER A 179 43.49 -15.22 10.40
CA SER A 179 42.59 -14.74 11.43
C SER A 179 41.59 -13.77 10.81
N ARG A 180 40.35 -14.22 10.66
CA ARG A 180 39.28 -13.47 9.99
C ARG A 180 38.35 -12.76 10.96
N GLY A 181 38.06 -13.39 12.10
CA GLY A 181 37.16 -12.83 13.11
C GLY A 181 37.67 -11.54 13.75
N GLY A 182 38.94 -11.49 14.15
CA GLY A 182 39.52 -10.30 14.80
C GLY A 182 39.58 -9.08 13.89
N LEU A 183 39.98 -9.28 12.62
CA LEU A 183 40.01 -8.20 11.62
C LEU A 183 38.60 -7.74 11.23
N SER A 184 37.63 -8.66 11.16
CA SER A 184 36.23 -8.30 10.94
C SER A 184 35.65 -7.49 12.09
N ALA A 185 35.95 -7.84 13.34
CA ALA A 185 35.52 -7.07 14.50
C ALA A 185 36.17 -5.68 14.53
N GLY A 186 37.46 -5.59 14.22
CA GLY A 186 38.18 -4.31 14.11
C GLY A 186 37.60 -3.40 13.02
N ALA A 187 37.29 -3.94 11.84
CA ALA A 187 36.66 -3.18 10.76
C ALA A 187 35.26 -2.66 11.14
N SER A 188 34.45 -3.49 11.82
CA SER A 188 33.14 -3.08 12.33
C SER A 188 33.24 -1.99 13.40
N ILE A 189 34.25 -2.05 14.28
CA ILE A 189 34.51 -1.01 15.29
C ILE A 189 34.84 0.33 14.60
N VAL A 190 35.71 0.31 13.58
CA VAL A 190 36.04 1.51 12.79
C VAL A 190 34.80 2.09 12.12
N GLY A 191 33.93 1.25 11.55
CA GLY A 191 32.65 1.68 10.98
C GLY A 191 31.71 2.29 12.03
N GLY A 192 31.59 1.67 13.21
CA GLY A 192 30.80 2.17 14.33
C GLY A 192 31.30 3.52 14.84
N PHE A 193 32.61 3.71 14.98
CA PHE A 193 33.20 5.01 15.31
C PHE A 193 32.82 6.10 14.30
N GLY A 194 32.77 5.77 13.01
CA GLY A 194 32.30 6.69 11.98
C GLY A 194 30.84 7.12 12.19
N TYR A 195 29.94 6.19 12.52
CA TYR A 195 28.54 6.53 12.84
C TYR A 195 28.42 7.38 14.12
N ILE A 196 29.22 7.08 15.15
CA ILE A 196 29.28 7.88 16.39
C ILE A 196 29.76 9.30 16.09
N LEU A 197 30.76 9.48 15.23
CA LEU A 197 31.25 10.81 14.84
C LEU A 197 30.19 11.63 14.08
N LEU A 198 29.41 11.00 13.21
CA LEU A 198 28.28 11.66 12.54
C LEU A 198 27.19 12.11 13.51
N LEU A 199 26.94 11.34 14.57
CA LEU A 199 26.00 11.68 15.64
C LEU A 199 26.51 12.77 16.59
N SER A 200 27.78 12.70 16.95
CA SER A 200 28.35 13.50 18.04
C SER A 200 28.80 14.89 17.58
N VAL A 201 29.11 15.06 16.29
CA VAL A 201 29.68 16.30 15.75
C VAL A 201 28.75 16.90 14.68
N PRO A 202 27.77 17.74 15.06
CA PRO A 202 26.76 18.24 14.13
C PRO A 202 27.24 19.39 13.22
N HIS A 203 28.19 20.21 13.69
CA HIS A 203 28.51 21.50 13.05
C HIS A 203 29.78 21.51 12.18
N ASN A 204 30.69 20.54 12.32
CA ASN A 204 31.95 20.54 11.56
C ASN A 204 31.86 19.64 10.31
N GLN A 205 31.77 20.26 9.13
CA GLN A 205 31.62 19.58 7.84
C GLN A 205 32.82 18.67 7.51
N HIS A 206 34.05 19.05 7.88
CA HIS A 206 35.25 18.26 7.59
C HIS A 206 35.28 16.95 8.39
N ILE A 207 34.89 17.01 9.67
CA ILE A 207 34.84 15.83 10.54
C ILE A 207 33.72 14.88 10.10
N ARG A 208 32.55 15.43 9.73
CA ARG A 208 31.44 14.63 9.20
C ARG A 208 31.78 13.98 7.86
N TYR A 209 32.51 14.67 6.99
CA TYR A 209 33.00 14.08 5.75
C TYR A 209 34.03 12.97 6.01
N PHE A 210 34.99 13.20 6.92
CA PHE A 210 35.95 12.15 7.34
C PHE A 210 35.24 10.90 7.91
N ALA A 211 34.16 11.08 8.68
CA ALA A 211 33.38 9.98 9.21
C ALA A 211 32.79 9.08 8.11
N THR A 212 32.45 9.62 6.94
CA THR A 212 31.98 8.81 5.80
C THR A 212 33.03 7.82 5.29
N PHE A 213 34.34 8.17 5.35
CA PHE A 213 35.43 7.27 4.96
C PHE A 213 35.56 6.09 5.93
N LEU A 214 35.35 6.33 7.23
CA LEU A 214 35.41 5.28 8.25
C LEU A 214 34.25 4.30 8.11
N ILE A 215 33.04 4.82 7.85
CA ILE A 215 31.84 4.00 7.67
C ILE A 215 31.95 3.16 6.41
N THR A 216 32.28 3.75 5.25
CA THR A 216 32.42 3.01 3.99
C THR A 216 33.53 1.97 4.08
N SER A 217 34.69 2.33 4.65
CA SER A 217 35.81 1.39 4.78
C SER A 217 35.50 0.24 5.74
N GLY A 218 34.86 0.51 6.88
CA GLY A 218 34.50 -0.50 7.87
C GLY A 218 33.44 -1.49 7.36
N THR A 219 32.34 -0.97 6.79
CA THR A 219 31.20 -1.78 6.34
C THR A 219 31.54 -2.69 5.16
N TYR A 220 32.19 -2.17 4.11
CA TYR A 220 32.60 -2.98 2.96
C TYR A 220 33.60 -4.06 3.35
N THR A 221 34.58 -3.71 4.20
CA THR A 221 35.61 -4.66 4.66
C THR A 221 35.01 -5.79 5.50
N THR A 222 34.09 -5.47 6.42
CA THR A 222 33.42 -6.47 7.25
C THR A 222 32.67 -7.51 6.40
N ILE A 223 31.92 -7.08 5.38
CA ILE A 223 31.17 -8.03 4.53
C ILE A 223 32.11 -8.96 3.75
N GLY A 224 33.15 -8.41 3.12
CA GLY A 224 34.12 -9.22 2.39
C GLY A 224 34.76 -10.31 3.27
N LEU A 225 35.11 -9.97 4.51
CA LEU A 225 35.71 -10.90 5.47
C LEU A 225 34.71 -11.94 5.98
N VAL A 226 33.47 -11.55 6.27
CA VAL A 226 32.41 -12.46 6.77
C VAL A 226 32.08 -13.54 5.73
N ILE A 227 31.93 -13.17 4.45
CA ILE A 227 31.68 -14.14 3.35
C ILE A 227 32.80 -15.17 3.29
N ALA A 228 34.06 -14.71 3.29
CA ALA A 228 35.22 -15.58 3.23
C ALA A 228 35.34 -16.48 4.47
N TRP A 229 35.04 -15.94 5.66
CA TRP A 229 35.13 -16.66 6.92
C TRP A 229 34.14 -17.82 6.99
N PHE A 230 32.86 -17.59 6.65
CA PHE A 230 31.85 -18.64 6.70
C PHE A 230 31.93 -19.64 5.56
N ALA A 231 32.38 -19.22 4.37
CA ALA A 231 32.67 -20.14 3.26
C ALA A 231 33.78 -21.17 3.61
N HIS A 232 34.71 -20.81 4.52
CA HIS A 232 35.78 -21.69 4.97
C HIS A 232 35.40 -22.59 6.15
N ASN A 233 34.45 -22.16 7.01
CA ASN A 233 34.06 -22.90 8.22
C ASN A 233 33.03 -24.03 7.99
N LEU A 234 32.46 -24.12 6.79
CA LEU A 234 31.54 -25.20 6.42
C LEU A 234 32.35 -26.41 5.92
N GLY A 235 32.26 -27.56 6.60
CA GLY A 235 33.21 -28.67 6.41
C GLY A 235 33.08 -29.50 5.13
N SER A 236 31.86 -29.73 4.63
CA SER A 236 31.61 -30.56 3.43
C SER A 236 31.04 -29.75 2.26
N GLU A 237 31.27 -30.22 1.03
CA GLU A 237 30.79 -29.54 -0.19
C GLU A 237 29.26 -29.40 -0.20
N THR A 238 28.53 -30.48 0.11
CA THR A 238 27.07 -30.47 0.16
C THR A 238 26.56 -29.50 1.25
N LYS A 239 27.26 -29.40 2.38
CA LYS A 239 26.92 -28.45 3.46
C LYS A 239 27.24 -27.01 3.09
N LYS A 240 28.33 -26.75 2.34
CA LYS A 240 28.62 -25.42 1.77
C LYS A 240 27.56 -24.98 0.77
N ALA A 241 27.18 -25.88 -0.15
CA ALA A 241 26.17 -25.62 -1.17
C ALA A 241 24.78 -25.31 -0.58
N THR A 242 24.48 -25.83 0.61
CA THR A 242 23.23 -25.55 1.33
C THR A 242 23.37 -24.33 2.26
N GLY A 243 24.43 -24.29 3.05
CA GLY A 243 24.61 -23.29 4.12
C GLY A 243 24.98 -21.89 3.64
N ILE A 244 25.75 -21.75 2.54
CA ILE A 244 26.11 -20.43 2.00
C ILE A 244 24.86 -19.66 1.52
N PRO A 245 23.98 -20.25 0.69
CA PRO A 245 22.72 -19.59 0.33
C PRO A 245 21.84 -19.28 1.53
N MET A 246 21.78 -20.15 2.54
CA MET A 246 20.95 -19.93 3.74
C MET A 246 21.35 -18.67 4.50
N TYR A 247 22.63 -18.53 4.89
CA TYR A 247 23.04 -17.34 5.65
C TYR A 247 23.01 -16.09 4.78
N MET A 248 23.29 -16.20 3.48
CA MET A 248 23.17 -15.08 2.55
C MET A 248 21.72 -14.63 2.42
N ALA A 249 20.74 -15.54 2.37
CA ALA A 249 19.33 -15.21 2.31
C ALA A 249 18.87 -14.45 3.57
N ILE A 250 19.22 -14.95 4.76
CA ILE A 250 18.99 -14.24 6.04
C ILE A 250 19.65 -12.85 5.99
N GLY A 251 20.88 -12.81 5.47
CA GLY A 251 21.66 -11.62 5.28
C GLY A 251 21.03 -10.55 4.38
N GLN A 252 20.42 -10.96 3.27
CA GLN A 252 19.76 -10.06 2.32
C GLN A 252 18.53 -9.37 2.91
N CYS A 253 17.86 -9.97 3.90
CA CYS A 253 16.83 -9.29 4.68
C CYS A 253 17.37 -8.03 5.38
N GLY A 254 18.66 -8.03 5.75
CA GLY A 254 19.34 -6.85 6.30
C GLY A 254 19.49 -5.73 5.27
N SER A 255 19.67 -6.05 3.98
CA SER A 255 19.71 -5.04 2.90
C SER A 255 18.37 -4.32 2.75
N VAL A 256 17.27 -5.07 2.87
CA VAL A 256 15.91 -4.51 2.87
C VAL A 256 15.77 -3.53 4.03
N LEU A 257 16.12 -3.93 5.25
CA LEU A 257 16.09 -3.04 6.42
C LEU A 257 16.99 -1.80 6.23
N GLY A 258 18.22 -2.00 5.76
CA GLY A 258 19.18 -0.92 5.56
C GLY A 258 18.75 0.11 4.50
N SER A 259 18.03 -0.32 3.47
CA SER A 259 17.43 0.59 2.49
C SER A 259 16.32 1.48 3.07
N HIS A 260 15.88 1.22 4.32
CA HIS A 260 14.86 1.97 5.05
C HIS A 260 15.38 2.70 6.29
N LEU A 261 16.69 2.64 6.60
CA LEU A 261 17.27 3.20 7.83
C LEU A 261 17.47 4.73 7.84
N PHE A 262 17.52 5.40 6.68
CA PHE A 262 17.77 6.84 6.60
C PHE A 262 16.54 7.60 6.08
N PRO A 263 15.50 7.80 6.91
CA PRO A 263 14.30 8.53 6.50
C PRO A 263 14.59 10.03 6.38
N THR A 264 14.10 10.66 5.32
CA THR A 264 14.24 12.10 5.02
C THR A 264 13.67 13.01 6.11
N THR A 265 12.80 12.49 6.98
CA THR A 265 12.19 13.17 8.15
C THR A 265 13.18 13.48 9.27
N ASP A 266 14.28 12.75 9.34
CA ASP A 266 15.34 12.93 10.35
C ASP A 266 16.49 13.82 9.82
N GLY A 267 16.39 14.26 8.56
CA GLY A 267 17.31 15.22 7.96
C GLY A 267 17.27 16.58 8.68
N PRO A 268 18.40 17.31 8.80
CA PRO A 268 19.73 17.01 8.26
C PRO A 268 20.64 16.21 9.21
N ARG A 269 20.12 15.72 10.34
CA ARG A 269 20.91 15.09 11.41
C ARG A 269 20.88 13.57 11.40
N TYR A 270 19.86 12.94 10.82
CA TYR A 270 19.66 11.49 10.66
C TYR A 270 20.02 10.68 11.94
N VAL A 271 19.62 11.18 13.11
CA VAL A 271 20.02 10.65 14.42
C VAL A 271 19.54 9.21 14.61
N THR A 272 18.30 8.91 14.23
CA THR A 272 17.71 7.57 14.28
C THR A 272 18.39 6.63 13.29
N GLY A 273 18.66 7.08 12.05
CA GLY A 273 19.34 6.25 11.06
C GLY A 273 20.79 5.91 11.43
N PHE A 274 21.52 6.86 12.04
CA PHE A 274 22.86 6.60 12.56
C PHE A 274 22.86 5.75 13.84
N ALA A 275 21.85 5.90 14.71
CA ALA A 275 21.73 5.13 15.96
C ALA A 275 21.29 3.68 15.73
N ASP A 276 20.35 3.45 14.80
CA ASP A 276 19.87 2.11 14.46
C ASP A 276 20.95 1.30 13.72
N ALA A 277 21.79 1.97 12.91
CA ALA A 277 22.97 1.36 12.29
C ALA A 277 24.08 0.96 13.30
N LEU A 278 24.03 1.47 14.54
CA LEU A 278 24.95 1.14 15.64
C LEU A 278 24.44 0.00 16.54
N SER A 279 23.14 -0.30 16.54
CA SER A 279 22.53 -1.28 17.44
C SER A 279 22.36 -2.66 16.77
N PRO A 280 22.81 -3.78 17.38
CA PRO A 280 22.48 -5.12 16.91
C PRO A 280 21.10 -5.63 17.36
N GLN A 281 20.25 -4.81 17.99
CA GLN A 281 19.08 -5.26 18.74
C GLN A 281 17.76 -4.94 18.01
N MET A 282 16.97 -5.99 17.78
CA MET A 282 15.54 -5.91 17.49
C MET A 282 14.86 -5.21 18.67
N ASP A 283 14.26 -4.03 18.45
CA ASP A 283 13.57 -3.28 19.49
C ASP A 283 12.08 -3.64 19.61
N ASP A 284 11.66 -3.67 20.86
CA ASP A 284 10.47 -4.21 21.50
C ASP A 284 9.25 -3.28 21.38
N ARG A 285 8.93 -2.85 20.15
CA ARG A 285 7.79 -1.94 19.88
C ARG A 285 6.46 -2.64 19.59
N ILE A 286 6.35 -3.94 19.89
CA ILE A 286 5.09 -4.71 19.79
C ILE A 286 4.24 -4.61 21.07
N SER A 287 4.80 -4.17 22.21
CA SER A 287 4.11 -4.32 23.51
C SER A 287 3.65 -3.03 24.20
N LYS A 288 3.99 -1.83 23.70
CA LYS A 288 3.69 -0.57 24.42
C LYS A 288 3.07 0.50 23.52
N CYS A 289 1.82 0.27 23.14
CA CYS A 289 0.91 1.34 22.73
C CYS A 289 -0.25 1.39 23.73
N HIS A 290 -0.04 2.13 24.82
CA HIS A 290 -1.11 2.56 25.71
C HIS A 290 -1.13 4.09 25.73
N TYR A 291 -2.29 4.61 25.32
CA TYR A 291 -2.89 5.87 25.74
C TYR A 291 -2.03 7.14 25.59
N SER A 292 -2.29 7.88 24.50
CA SER A 292 -2.32 9.34 24.58
C SER A 292 -3.36 9.90 23.62
N LYS A 293 -4.34 10.58 24.19
CA LYS A 293 -5.34 11.39 23.48
C LYS A 293 -4.67 12.68 23.01
N THR A 294 -4.63 12.93 21.70
CA THR A 294 -4.49 14.29 21.16
C THR A 294 -5.14 14.37 19.77
N PRO A 295 -5.72 15.52 19.40
CA PRO A 295 -6.73 15.61 18.36
C PRO A 295 -6.10 15.57 16.97
N THR A 296 -6.84 14.98 16.05
CA THR A 296 -6.49 14.83 14.64
C THR A 296 -6.42 16.19 13.95
N THR A 297 -5.22 16.71 13.74
CA THR A 297 -4.97 17.81 12.79
C THR A 297 -5.05 17.25 11.38
N ILE A 298 -6.06 17.67 10.63
CA ILE A 298 -6.26 17.34 9.22
C ILE A 298 -5.16 18.07 8.41
N MET A 299 -4.24 17.30 7.79
CA MET A 299 -3.32 17.85 6.80
C MET A 299 -4.00 17.88 5.43
N THR A 300 -4.36 19.08 4.97
CA THR A 300 -4.73 19.35 3.58
C THR A 300 -3.48 19.49 2.70
N THR A 301 -3.50 18.77 1.57
CA THR A 301 -2.82 19.03 0.28
C THR A 301 -1.30 19.21 0.25
N GLU A 302 -0.60 18.19 -0.26
CA GLU A 302 0.19 18.18 -1.52
C GLU A 302 1.20 17.03 -1.48
N ALA A 303 1.17 16.18 -2.52
CA ALA A 303 2.05 15.04 -2.78
C ALA A 303 2.50 14.25 -1.53
N ALA A 304 1.67 13.29 -1.09
CA ALA A 304 2.17 12.16 -0.30
C ALA A 304 3.34 11.56 -1.08
N THR A 305 4.56 11.91 -0.69
CA THR A 305 5.78 11.40 -1.31
C THR A 305 5.74 9.89 -1.23
N ARG A 306 6.35 9.18 -2.18
CA ARG A 306 6.40 7.71 -2.15
C ARG A 306 6.87 7.17 -0.79
N GLU A 307 7.66 7.96 -0.07
CA GLU A 307 8.08 7.80 1.33
C GLU A 307 6.91 7.75 2.33
N ALA A 308 5.95 8.67 2.26
CA ALA A 308 4.75 8.71 3.12
C ALA A 308 3.83 7.48 2.93
N LEU A 309 3.89 6.80 1.77
CA LEU A 309 3.16 5.56 1.54
C LEU A 309 3.84 4.32 2.15
N THR A 310 5.17 4.34 2.32
CA THR A 310 5.96 3.21 2.86
C THR A 310 6.17 3.25 4.36
N SER A 311 6.05 4.42 5.00
CA SER A 311 6.19 4.61 6.44
C SER A 311 4.87 4.77 7.18
N ARG A 312 3.73 4.65 6.49
CA ARG A 312 2.42 4.74 7.13
C ARG A 312 2.19 3.53 8.03
N GLU A 313 1.86 3.77 9.30
CA GLU A 313 1.16 2.76 10.08
C GLU A 313 -0.21 2.55 9.45
N ILE A 314 -0.52 1.30 9.09
CA ILE A 314 -1.84 0.99 8.53
C ILE A 314 -2.84 1.08 9.68
N PRO A 315 -3.86 1.96 9.59
CA PRO A 315 -4.91 2.00 10.59
C PRO A 315 -5.59 0.64 10.67
N GLN A 316 -5.75 0.11 11.90
CA GLN A 316 -6.47 -1.13 12.11
C GLN A 316 -7.95 -0.86 12.31
N MET A 317 -8.79 -1.61 11.60
CA MET A 317 -10.22 -1.64 11.84
C MET A 317 -10.48 -2.32 13.20
N THR A 318 -11.31 -1.71 14.04
CA THR A 318 -11.81 -2.35 15.26
C THR A 318 -13.21 -2.90 15.01
N LEU A 319 -13.44 -4.17 15.33
CA LEU A 319 -14.75 -4.79 15.19
C LEU A 319 -15.61 -4.58 16.44
N SER A 320 -16.92 -4.80 16.32
CA SER A 320 -17.83 -4.77 17.47
C SER A 320 -17.58 -5.96 18.39
N GLU A 321 -17.79 -5.76 19.70
CA GLU A 321 -17.73 -6.82 20.70
C GLU A 321 -19.15 -7.31 21.05
N ALA A 322 -19.25 -8.54 21.58
CA ALA A 322 -20.54 -9.12 21.98
C ALA A 322 -21.26 -8.32 23.08
N SER A 323 -20.51 -7.52 23.85
CA SER A 323 -21.01 -6.64 24.91
C SER A 323 -21.60 -5.33 24.39
N ASN A 324 -21.42 -4.99 23.10
CA ASN A 324 -21.85 -3.72 22.55
C ASN A 324 -23.39 -3.66 22.43
N PRO A 325 -24.07 -2.78 23.19
CA PRO A 325 -25.53 -2.70 23.21
C PRO A 325 -26.11 -2.24 21.87
N LEU A 326 -25.36 -1.46 21.07
CA LEU A 326 -25.82 -0.98 19.77
C LEU A 326 -25.88 -2.10 18.72
N THR A 327 -25.10 -3.17 18.89
CA THR A 327 -25.13 -4.35 18.01
C THR A 327 -25.84 -5.55 18.61
N ALA A 328 -26.33 -5.43 19.85
CA ALA A 328 -27.03 -6.51 20.53
C ALA A 328 -28.39 -6.81 19.85
N PRO A 329 -28.86 -8.08 19.91
CA PRO A 329 -30.20 -8.43 19.46
C PRO A 329 -31.27 -7.61 20.19
N LEU A 330 -32.29 -7.15 19.45
CA LEU A 330 -33.45 -6.49 20.05
C LEU A 330 -34.29 -7.50 20.85
N PRO A 331 -35.01 -7.05 21.91
CA PRO A 331 -35.96 -7.90 22.62
C PRO A 331 -36.98 -8.53 21.68
N THR A 332 -37.38 -9.78 21.96
CA THR A 332 -38.42 -10.44 21.16
C THR A 332 -39.75 -9.72 21.37
N LEU A 333 -40.57 -9.70 20.31
CA LEU A 333 -41.88 -9.04 20.33
C LEU A 333 -43.01 -9.99 20.74
N ASP A 334 -42.70 -11.14 21.35
CA ASP A 334 -43.64 -12.26 21.56
C ASP A 334 -44.86 -11.89 22.41
N ALA A 335 -44.72 -10.88 23.28
CA ALA A 335 -45.79 -10.36 24.11
C ALA A 335 -46.86 -9.54 23.35
N LEU A 336 -46.58 -9.10 22.12
CA LEU A 336 -47.51 -8.32 21.29
C LEU A 336 -48.39 -9.23 20.42
N GLN A 337 -49.56 -8.73 20.00
CA GLN A 337 -50.40 -9.46 19.05
C GLN A 337 -49.71 -9.61 17.68
N PRO A 338 -50.04 -10.65 16.87
CA PRO A 338 -49.38 -10.87 15.59
C PRO A 338 -49.38 -9.66 14.63
N THR A 339 -50.47 -8.90 14.59
CA THR A 339 -50.60 -7.67 13.79
C THR A 339 -49.65 -6.58 14.29
N ASP A 340 -49.60 -6.36 15.59
CA ASP A 340 -48.74 -5.34 16.22
C ASP A 340 -47.27 -5.71 16.06
N ARG A 341 -46.92 -7.00 16.13
CA ARG A 341 -45.57 -7.50 15.82
C ARG A 341 -45.18 -7.18 14.38
N ALA A 342 -46.10 -7.36 13.43
CA ALA A 342 -45.84 -7.08 12.02
C ALA A 342 -45.63 -5.58 11.77
N VAL A 343 -46.49 -4.73 12.32
CA VAL A 343 -46.38 -3.26 12.22
C VAL A 343 -45.08 -2.78 12.87
N LYS A 344 -44.82 -3.18 14.13
CA LYS A 344 -43.64 -2.75 14.87
C LYS A 344 -42.32 -3.19 14.24
N ARG A 345 -42.31 -4.32 13.53
CA ARG A 345 -41.10 -4.81 12.82
C ARG A 345 -40.66 -3.86 11.71
N PHE A 346 -41.62 -3.27 11.00
CA PHE A 346 -41.35 -2.36 9.87
C PHE A 346 -41.58 -0.90 10.22
N ALA A 347 -41.81 -0.56 11.49
CA ALA A 347 -41.84 0.82 11.94
C ALA A 347 -40.46 1.46 11.71
N VAL A 348 -40.49 2.68 11.17
CA VAL A 348 -39.31 3.52 10.96
C VAL A 348 -39.38 4.62 12.01
N GLU A 349 -38.45 4.60 12.95
CA GLU A 349 -38.38 5.59 14.02
C GLU A 349 -37.19 6.54 13.80
N GLY A 350 -37.35 7.79 14.21
CA GLY A 350 -36.30 8.80 14.12
C GLY A 350 -36.35 9.66 12.86
N ASN A 351 -35.20 10.23 12.50
CA ASN A 351 -35.08 11.28 11.49
C ASN A 351 -34.15 10.86 10.35
N ALA A 352 -34.49 11.23 9.11
CA ALA A 352 -33.72 10.86 7.93
C ALA A 352 -33.22 12.06 7.12
N ILE A 353 -32.00 11.95 6.58
CA ILE A 353 -31.51 12.80 5.50
C ILE A 353 -31.66 12.06 4.18
N ILE A 354 -32.21 12.73 3.15
CA ILE A 354 -32.37 12.17 1.81
C ILE A 354 -31.70 13.11 0.80
N THR A 355 -30.61 12.68 0.18
CA THR A 355 -29.96 13.45 -0.89
C THR A 355 -30.65 13.18 -2.22
N GLY A 356 -30.81 14.18 -3.08
CA GLY A 356 -31.70 14.09 -4.24
C GLY A 356 -33.16 13.85 -3.81
N GLY A 357 -33.52 14.26 -2.59
CA GLY A 357 -34.79 13.93 -1.97
C GLY A 357 -36.00 14.47 -2.75
N THR A 358 -35.83 15.59 -3.44
CA THR A 358 -36.92 16.20 -4.24
C THR A 358 -37.05 15.58 -5.64
N GLY A 359 -36.11 14.69 -6.01
CA GLY A 359 -36.10 13.98 -7.28
C GLY A 359 -37.04 12.77 -7.33
N GLY A 360 -37.17 12.20 -8.53
CA GLY A 360 -38.19 11.22 -8.88
C GLY A 360 -38.22 9.95 -8.02
N LEU A 361 -37.08 9.43 -7.54
CA LEU A 361 -37.04 8.28 -6.63
C LEU A 361 -36.99 8.70 -5.16
N GLY A 362 -36.32 9.82 -4.86
CA GLY A 362 -36.16 10.33 -3.50
C GLY A 362 -37.49 10.62 -2.81
N ILE A 363 -38.49 11.10 -3.56
CA ILE A 363 -39.82 11.39 -3.02
C ILE A 363 -40.59 10.13 -2.59
N TYR A 364 -40.43 9.02 -3.31
CA TYR A 364 -41.04 7.74 -2.92
C TYR A 364 -40.38 7.17 -1.67
N ALA A 365 -39.07 7.34 -1.54
CA ALA A 365 -38.35 6.99 -0.32
C ALA A 365 -38.85 7.85 0.87
N ALA A 366 -38.97 9.16 0.68
CA ALA A 366 -39.46 10.09 1.69
C ALA A 366 -40.86 9.69 2.19
N ARG A 367 -41.82 9.48 1.27
CA ARG A 367 -43.16 9.00 1.61
C ARG A 367 -43.13 7.68 2.36
N ALA A 368 -42.36 6.70 1.88
CA ALA A 368 -42.28 5.38 2.52
C ALA A 368 -41.74 5.44 3.96
N LEU A 369 -40.76 6.30 4.25
CA LEU A 369 -40.28 6.49 5.62
C LEU A 369 -41.35 7.15 6.50
N LEU A 370 -42.08 8.14 5.97
CA LEU A 370 -43.15 8.84 6.68
C LEU A 370 -44.36 7.94 6.94
N ASP A 371 -44.80 7.15 5.95
CA ASP A 371 -45.86 6.15 6.06
C ASP A 371 -45.58 5.14 7.17
N HIS A 372 -44.30 4.86 7.42
CA HIS A 372 -43.84 3.92 8.43
C HIS A 372 -43.45 4.57 9.77
N GLY A 373 -43.65 5.89 9.93
CA GLY A 373 -43.56 6.57 11.22
C GLY A 373 -42.32 7.45 11.44
N ALA A 374 -41.52 7.75 10.41
CA ALA A 374 -40.40 8.66 10.56
C ALA A 374 -40.86 10.04 11.05
N SER A 375 -40.21 10.58 12.08
CA SER A 375 -40.62 11.82 12.75
C SER A 375 -40.22 13.08 11.96
N GLY A 376 -39.16 12.98 11.17
CA GLY A 376 -38.63 14.13 10.44
C GLY A 376 -37.76 13.73 9.26
N LEU A 377 -37.80 14.56 8.22
CA LEU A 377 -37.01 14.41 7.01
C LEU A 377 -36.25 15.70 6.72
N SER A 378 -35.01 15.56 6.26
CA SER A 378 -34.23 16.66 5.69
C SER A 378 -33.82 16.30 4.27
N MET A 379 -34.36 17.04 3.31
CA MET A 379 -34.15 16.77 1.89
C MET A 379 -33.04 17.68 1.36
N PHE A 380 -31.94 17.06 0.92
CA PHE A 380 -30.80 17.75 0.34
C PHE A 380 -30.91 17.68 -1.18
N ASP A 381 -30.92 18.82 -1.85
CA ASP A 381 -30.97 18.89 -3.30
C ASP A 381 -30.24 20.13 -3.81
N ILE A 382 -29.65 20.09 -5.00
CA ILE A 382 -28.98 21.28 -5.56
C ILE A 382 -30.02 22.33 -6.01
N LEU A 383 -31.15 21.86 -6.53
CA LEU A 383 -32.27 22.68 -6.96
C LEU A 383 -33.57 22.06 -6.41
N PRO A 384 -33.91 22.35 -5.15
CA PRO A 384 -35.06 21.73 -4.51
C PRO A 384 -36.38 22.05 -5.23
N ALA A 385 -37.14 21.02 -5.59
CA ALA A 385 -38.49 21.17 -6.11
C ALA A 385 -39.48 21.51 -4.99
N MET A 386 -39.61 22.80 -4.68
CA MET A 386 -40.42 23.28 -3.54
C MET A 386 -41.90 22.88 -3.62
N GLU A 387 -42.48 22.79 -4.81
CA GLU A 387 -43.87 22.33 -4.98
C GLU A 387 -44.06 20.89 -4.45
N THR A 388 -43.14 19.98 -4.79
CA THR A 388 -43.13 18.60 -4.29
C THR A 388 -42.99 18.55 -2.77
N VAL A 389 -42.17 19.44 -2.20
CA VAL A 389 -41.93 19.53 -0.76
C VAL A 389 -43.17 20.02 -0.03
N GLU A 390 -43.82 21.08 -0.52
CA GLU A 390 -45.05 21.59 0.09
C GLU A 390 -46.18 20.56 0.01
N ALA A 391 -46.30 19.84 -1.12
CA ALA A 391 -47.25 18.72 -1.22
C ALA A 391 -46.97 17.65 -0.16
N LEU A 392 -45.71 17.28 0.06
CA LEU A 392 -45.32 16.31 1.09
C LEU A 392 -45.61 16.81 2.52
N ARG A 393 -45.39 18.11 2.80
CA ARG A 393 -45.74 18.72 4.09
C ARG A 393 -47.24 18.71 4.38
N LEU A 394 -48.05 18.92 3.35
CA LEU A 394 -49.51 18.86 3.46
C LEU A 394 -49.99 17.41 3.69
N GLU A 395 -49.34 16.44 3.06
CA GLU A 395 -49.64 15.02 3.20
C GLU A 395 -49.26 14.48 4.60
N TYR A 396 -48.17 14.98 5.20
CA TYR A 396 -47.66 14.52 6.50
C TYR A 396 -47.46 15.69 7.49
N PRO A 397 -48.53 16.33 7.97
CA PRO A 397 -48.45 17.54 8.81
C PRO A 397 -47.85 17.29 10.20
N SER A 398 -47.80 16.04 10.66
CA SER A 398 -47.20 15.66 11.94
C SER A 398 -45.68 15.50 11.88
N ALA A 399 -45.10 15.34 10.69
CA ALA A 399 -43.67 15.14 10.52
C ALA A 399 -42.96 16.46 10.22
N LYS A 400 -41.74 16.63 10.76
CA LYS A 400 -40.94 17.82 10.49
C LYS A 400 -40.14 17.65 9.19
N ILE A 401 -40.58 18.29 8.11
CA ILE A 401 -39.93 18.19 6.79
C ILE A 401 -39.19 19.48 6.47
N ILE A 402 -37.87 19.42 6.40
CA ILE A 402 -36.99 20.53 6.04
C ILE A 402 -36.28 20.25 4.73
N VAL A 403 -35.87 21.33 4.05
CA VAL A 403 -35.18 21.28 2.76
C VAL A 403 -33.94 22.13 2.86
N LYS A 404 -32.84 21.64 2.29
CA LYS A 404 -31.59 22.39 2.20
C LYS A 404 -31.06 22.31 0.78
N ALA A 405 -30.74 23.47 0.22
CA ALA A 405 -30.06 23.56 -1.06
C ALA A 405 -28.58 23.16 -0.87
N VAL A 406 -28.20 21.95 -1.28
CA VAL A 406 -26.88 21.36 -1.03
C VAL A 406 -26.39 20.65 -2.28
N ASP A 407 -25.21 21.07 -2.76
CA ASP A 407 -24.47 20.30 -3.75
C ASP A 407 -23.71 19.19 -3.04
N VAL A 408 -23.95 17.93 -3.43
CA VAL A 408 -23.28 16.77 -2.83
C VAL A 408 -21.77 16.73 -3.09
N ARG A 409 -21.23 17.60 -3.95
CA ARG A 409 -19.79 17.74 -4.18
C ARG A 409 -19.12 18.69 -3.19
N ASP A 410 -19.88 19.50 -2.46
CA ASP A 410 -19.35 20.50 -1.52
C ASP A 410 -19.34 19.93 -0.10
N ALA A 411 -18.18 19.45 0.33
CA ALA A 411 -17.98 18.87 1.66
C ALA A 411 -18.34 19.84 2.80
N GLN A 412 -18.05 21.14 2.65
CA GLN A 412 -18.33 22.14 3.69
C GLN A 412 -19.83 22.43 3.77
N ALA A 413 -20.50 22.55 2.63
CA ALA A 413 -21.96 22.72 2.58
C ALA A 413 -22.68 21.51 3.17
N ILE A 414 -22.21 20.28 2.89
CA ILE A 414 -22.75 19.05 3.49
C ILE A 414 -22.59 19.08 5.00
N ASP A 415 -21.39 19.32 5.52
CA ASP A 415 -21.13 19.34 6.97
C ASP A 415 -22.01 20.38 7.69
N ALA A 416 -22.15 21.58 7.12
CA ALA A 416 -23.04 22.60 7.65
C ALA A 416 -24.52 22.16 7.62
N ALA A 417 -24.96 21.54 6.52
CA ALA A 417 -26.34 21.11 6.36
C ALA A 417 -26.71 19.94 7.29
N VAL A 418 -25.80 19.00 7.52
CA VAL A 418 -25.98 17.89 8.48
C VAL A 418 -26.08 18.45 9.90
N LEU A 419 -25.19 19.36 10.29
CA LEU A 419 -25.23 19.99 11.62
C LEU A 419 -26.54 20.75 11.86
N GLN A 420 -26.97 21.56 10.89
CA GLN A 420 -28.25 22.26 10.98
C GLN A 420 -29.43 21.29 11.03
N THR A 421 -29.38 20.21 10.25
CA THR A 421 -30.42 19.17 10.28
C THR A 421 -30.54 18.55 11.67
N ALA A 422 -29.41 18.20 12.29
CA ALA A 422 -29.41 17.66 13.64
C ALA A 422 -29.96 18.66 14.67
N GLN A 423 -29.67 19.95 14.53
CA GLN A 423 -30.22 20.99 15.41
C GLN A 423 -31.73 21.17 15.22
N GLU A 424 -32.21 21.08 13.98
CA GLU A 424 -33.62 21.28 13.65
C GLU A 424 -34.48 20.04 13.95
N LEU A 425 -34.01 18.84 13.64
CA LEU A 425 -34.75 17.59 13.82
C LEU A 425 -34.46 16.91 15.18
N GLY A 426 -33.38 17.28 15.85
CA GLY A 426 -32.93 16.73 17.13
C GLY A 426 -32.00 15.53 17.03
N SER A 427 -32.07 14.76 15.95
CA SER A 427 -31.21 13.60 15.66
C SER A 427 -31.05 13.39 14.16
N VAL A 428 -30.07 12.57 13.77
CA VAL A 428 -29.97 12.00 12.41
C VAL A 428 -29.72 10.50 12.52
N ASP A 429 -30.75 9.72 12.19
CA ASP A 429 -30.77 8.27 12.40
C ASP A 429 -30.65 7.50 11.08
N MET A 430 -30.97 8.16 9.97
CA MET A 430 -30.95 7.56 8.63
C MET A 430 -30.34 8.50 7.59
N LEU A 431 -29.63 7.92 6.62
CA LEU A 431 -29.20 8.60 5.40
C LEU A 431 -29.56 7.76 4.18
N LEU A 432 -30.22 8.38 3.21
CA LEU A 432 -30.53 7.76 1.92
C LEU A 432 -29.92 8.61 0.80
N CYS A 433 -28.99 8.04 0.03
CA CYS A 433 -28.31 8.76 -1.03
C CYS A 433 -28.97 8.49 -2.39
N PHE A 434 -29.89 9.37 -2.83
CA PHE A 434 -30.51 9.31 -4.17
C PHE A 434 -29.92 10.31 -5.16
N ALA A 435 -29.15 11.31 -4.71
CA ALA A 435 -28.48 12.25 -5.60
C ALA A 435 -27.58 11.50 -6.59
N GLY A 436 -27.79 11.73 -7.88
CA GLY A 436 -27.04 11.07 -8.93
C GLY A 436 -27.38 11.59 -10.33
N VAL A 437 -26.44 11.39 -11.24
CA VAL A 437 -26.54 11.76 -12.65
C VAL A 437 -26.12 10.58 -13.52
N VAL A 438 -26.67 10.51 -14.73
CA VAL A 438 -26.26 9.57 -15.77
C VAL A 438 -25.57 10.32 -16.90
N GLY A 439 -24.59 9.66 -17.54
CA GLY A 439 -23.95 10.11 -18.77
C GLY A 439 -23.95 8.98 -19.78
N CYS A 440 -24.55 9.20 -20.96
CA CYS A 440 -24.62 8.22 -22.03
C CYS A 440 -23.71 8.67 -23.19
N ALA A 441 -22.58 7.99 -23.36
CA ALA A 441 -21.63 8.23 -24.44
C ALA A 441 -20.81 6.96 -24.70
N GLN A 442 -20.35 6.78 -25.94
CA GLN A 442 -19.44 5.69 -26.27
C GLN A 442 -18.16 5.82 -25.45
N ALA A 443 -17.59 4.70 -24.99
CA ALA A 443 -16.45 4.73 -24.08
C ALA A 443 -15.25 5.51 -24.64
N ALA A 444 -15.03 5.49 -25.95
CA ALA A 444 -13.96 6.24 -26.63
C ALA A 444 -14.22 7.75 -26.74
N GLU A 445 -15.46 8.19 -26.53
CA GLU A 445 -15.92 9.57 -26.69
C GLU A 445 -16.22 10.25 -25.34
N VAL A 446 -16.10 9.53 -24.23
CA VAL A 446 -16.31 10.10 -22.90
C VAL A 446 -15.26 11.17 -22.62
N ASP A 447 -15.70 12.41 -22.52
CA ASP A 447 -14.84 13.51 -22.11
C ASP A 447 -14.40 13.35 -20.64
N GLY A 448 -13.14 13.71 -20.35
CA GLY A 448 -12.56 13.56 -19.02
C GLY A 448 -13.27 14.41 -17.95
N ALA A 449 -13.89 15.54 -18.32
CA ALA A 449 -14.67 16.35 -17.38
C ALA A 449 -16.03 15.71 -17.09
N ASP A 450 -16.69 15.12 -18.09
CA ASP A 450 -17.95 14.40 -17.88
C ASP A 450 -17.73 13.14 -17.02
N TRP A 451 -16.64 12.40 -17.25
CA TRP A 451 -16.23 11.29 -16.38
C TRP A 451 -16.10 11.73 -14.92
N LYS A 452 -15.31 12.80 -14.66
CA LYS A 452 -15.11 13.33 -13.31
C LYS A 452 -16.42 13.77 -12.69
N ARG A 453 -17.24 14.51 -13.43
CA ARG A 453 -18.56 14.98 -12.98
C ARG A 453 -19.44 13.82 -12.51
N VAL A 454 -19.52 12.72 -13.26
CA VAL A 454 -20.31 11.54 -12.88
C VAL A 454 -19.75 10.87 -11.62
N ILE A 455 -18.43 10.68 -11.52
CA ILE A 455 -17.79 10.10 -10.34
C ILE A 455 -17.95 11.00 -9.10
N ASP A 456 -17.73 12.30 -9.25
CA ASP A 456 -17.79 13.29 -8.17
C ASP A 456 -19.21 13.39 -7.59
N ILE A 457 -20.25 13.33 -8.42
CA ILE A 457 -21.64 13.37 -7.94
C ILE A 457 -22.05 12.01 -7.36
N ASN A 458 -21.93 10.93 -8.15
CA ASN A 458 -22.54 9.65 -7.79
C ASN A 458 -21.79 8.93 -6.67
N THR A 459 -20.45 8.97 -6.73
CA THR A 459 -19.58 8.20 -5.82
C THR A 459 -19.02 9.10 -4.72
N THR A 460 -18.26 10.13 -5.08
CA THR A 460 -17.61 11.01 -4.09
C THR A 460 -18.66 11.74 -3.26
N GLY A 461 -19.73 12.25 -3.86
CA GLY A 461 -20.80 12.93 -3.14
C GLY A 461 -21.55 12.02 -2.17
N SER A 462 -21.88 10.80 -2.59
CA SER A 462 -22.45 9.79 -1.68
C SER A 462 -21.52 9.49 -0.49
N TRP A 463 -20.20 9.38 -0.73
CA TRP A 463 -19.21 9.19 0.33
C TRP A 463 -19.12 10.39 1.27
N LEU A 464 -19.11 11.63 0.76
CA LEU A 464 -19.06 12.84 1.58
C LEU A 464 -20.29 12.95 2.49
N CYS A 465 -21.49 12.71 1.95
CA CYS A 465 -22.72 12.67 2.74
C CYS A 465 -22.67 11.57 3.82
N ALA A 466 -22.26 10.35 3.45
CA ALA A 466 -22.14 9.25 4.40
C ALA A 466 -21.09 9.52 5.47
N GLN A 467 -19.94 10.12 5.13
CA GLN A 467 -18.91 10.46 6.09
C GLN A 467 -19.42 11.52 7.08
N SER A 468 -20.08 12.57 6.59
CA SER A 468 -20.62 13.65 7.43
C SER A 468 -21.68 13.14 8.40
N VAL A 469 -22.66 12.39 7.88
CA VAL A 469 -23.71 11.78 8.72
C VAL A 469 -23.15 10.71 9.64
N GLY A 470 -22.21 9.88 9.18
CA GLY A 470 -21.54 8.87 9.99
C GLY A 470 -20.80 9.48 11.19
N LYS A 471 -20.06 10.60 10.98
CA LYS A 471 -19.45 11.35 12.09
C LYS A 471 -20.49 11.81 13.11
N HIS A 472 -21.65 12.28 12.64
CA HIS A 472 -22.73 12.71 13.51
C HIS A 472 -23.35 11.53 14.29
N MET A 473 -23.68 10.43 13.63
CA MET A 473 -24.22 9.21 14.26
C MET A 473 -23.27 8.63 15.32
N ILE A 474 -21.95 8.64 15.04
CA ILE A 474 -20.92 8.22 16.00
C ILE A 474 -20.91 9.13 17.24
N GLN A 475 -21.10 10.44 17.06
CA GLN A 475 -21.20 11.38 18.19
C GLN A 475 -22.51 11.23 18.96
N GLN A 476 -23.61 10.93 18.26
CA GLN A 476 -24.93 10.68 18.84
C GLN A 476 -24.97 9.37 19.66
N ASP A 477 -24.11 8.40 19.33
CA ASP A 477 -23.98 7.08 19.99
C ASP A 477 -25.29 6.28 20.04
N THR A 478 -26.10 6.37 18.98
CA THR A 478 -27.39 5.68 18.84
C THR A 478 -27.39 4.60 17.74
N GLY A 479 -26.28 4.48 17.00
CA GLY A 479 -26.25 3.76 15.73
C GLY A 479 -26.99 4.50 14.61
N GLY A 480 -27.34 3.78 13.55
CA GLY A 480 -28.05 4.35 12.42
C GLY A 480 -28.15 3.45 11.20
N SER A 481 -28.75 3.96 10.13
CA SER A 481 -28.91 3.24 8.86
C SER A 481 -28.55 4.13 7.67
N ILE A 482 -27.60 3.69 6.87
CA ILE A 482 -27.19 4.36 5.63
C ILE A 482 -27.54 3.45 4.46
N VAL A 483 -28.25 4.01 3.47
CA VAL A 483 -28.67 3.32 2.26
C VAL A 483 -28.16 4.08 1.05
N PHE A 484 -27.25 3.44 0.29
CA PHE A 484 -26.82 3.97 -1.00
C PHE A 484 -27.76 3.51 -2.11
N THR A 485 -28.06 4.40 -3.05
CA THR A 485 -28.73 4.04 -4.30
C THR A 485 -27.68 3.69 -5.35
N ALA A 486 -27.35 2.40 -5.45
CA ALA A 486 -26.53 1.84 -6.51
C ALA A 486 -27.36 1.73 -7.81
N SER A 487 -27.25 0.64 -8.56
CA SER A 487 -28.03 0.37 -9.78
C SER A 487 -27.71 -1.03 -10.29
N ILE A 488 -28.58 -1.62 -11.13
CA ILE A 488 -28.18 -2.76 -11.97
C ILE A 488 -26.91 -2.50 -12.77
N SER A 489 -26.63 -1.25 -13.12
CA SER A 489 -25.40 -0.80 -13.80
C SER A 489 -24.12 -1.07 -13.00
N ALA A 490 -24.25 -1.29 -11.69
CA ALA A 490 -23.15 -1.70 -10.82
C ALA A 490 -22.79 -3.19 -10.98
N HIS A 491 -23.74 -4.00 -11.47
CA HIS A 491 -23.65 -5.46 -11.56
C HIS A 491 -23.47 -5.94 -13.00
N ARG A 492 -24.02 -5.21 -13.96
CA ARG A 492 -24.05 -5.60 -15.37
C ARG A 492 -24.00 -4.38 -16.29
N VAL A 493 -23.64 -4.62 -17.55
CA VAL A 493 -23.60 -3.58 -18.57
C VAL A 493 -25.00 -3.40 -19.15
N ASN A 494 -25.51 -2.18 -19.09
CA ASN A 494 -26.78 -1.83 -19.72
C ASN A 494 -26.69 -1.90 -21.24
N PHE A 495 -27.79 -2.29 -21.85
CA PHE A 495 -28.00 -2.26 -23.30
C PHE A 495 -29.34 -1.60 -23.61
N PRO A 496 -29.46 -0.79 -24.68
CA PRO A 496 -28.45 -0.51 -25.72
C PRO A 496 -27.46 0.62 -25.40
N GLN A 497 -27.71 1.41 -24.35
CA GLN A 497 -26.99 2.65 -24.12
C GLN A 497 -25.58 2.43 -23.51
N PRO A 498 -24.51 3.00 -24.12
CA PRO A 498 -23.18 3.01 -23.53
C PRO A 498 -23.08 4.08 -22.44
N GLN A 499 -22.61 3.70 -21.25
CA GLN A 499 -22.59 4.59 -20.08
C GLN A 499 -21.51 4.19 -19.07
N VAL A 500 -20.27 4.05 -19.55
CA VAL A 500 -19.15 3.48 -18.77
C VAL A 500 -18.89 4.23 -17.45
N ALA A 501 -18.93 5.57 -17.45
CA ALA A 501 -18.71 6.38 -16.25
C ALA A 501 -19.80 6.11 -15.19
N TYR A 502 -21.05 5.97 -15.63
CA TYR A 502 -22.17 5.67 -14.74
C TYR A 502 -22.04 4.27 -14.13
N ASN A 503 -21.78 3.25 -14.94
CA ASN A 503 -21.59 1.87 -14.50
C ASN A 503 -20.48 1.77 -13.44
N VAL A 504 -19.33 2.40 -13.71
CA VAL A 504 -18.20 2.43 -12.75
C VAL A 504 -18.58 3.17 -11.47
N SER A 505 -19.26 4.32 -11.58
CA SER A 505 -19.68 5.09 -10.41
C SER A 505 -20.63 4.30 -9.48
N LYS A 506 -21.56 3.53 -10.05
CA LYS A 506 -22.50 2.69 -9.31
C LYS A 506 -21.85 1.41 -8.79
N GLY A 507 -20.90 0.83 -9.54
CA GLY A 507 -20.04 -0.26 -9.06
C GLY A 507 -19.22 0.14 -7.83
N ALA A 508 -18.67 1.35 -7.81
CA ALA A 508 -17.93 1.87 -6.67
C ALA A 508 -18.78 1.98 -5.39
N LEU A 509 -20.09 2.28 -5.52
CA LEU A 509 -21.00 2.31 -4.37
C LEU A 509 -21.17 0.95 -3.69
N LEU A 510 -21.16 -0.16 -4.45
CA LEU A 510 -21.25 -1.50 -3.87
C LEU A 510 -20.06 -1.79 -2.94
N GLN A 511 -18.85 -1.40 -3.36
CA GLN A 511 -17.66 -1.59 -2.53
C GLN A 511 -17.56 -0.57 -1.40
N LEU A 512 -17.94 0.69 -1.64
CA LEU A 512 -18.02 1.72 -0.60
C LEU A 512 -18.91 1.26 0.54
N LYS A 513 -20.10 0.73 0.21
CA LYS A 513 -21.01 0.11 1.16
C LYS A 513 -20.33 -0.99 1.98
N ASN A 514 -19.63 -1.93 1.35
CA ASN A 514 -18.94 -3.03 2.05
C ASN A 514 -17.93 -2.50 3.08
N SER A 515 -17.11 -1.52 2.69
CA SER A 515 -16.10 -0.91 3.56
C SER A 515 -16.73 -0.21 4.76
N LEU A 516 -17.71 0.67 4.53
CA LEU A 516 -18.36 1.42 5.60
C LEU A 516 -19.19 0.51 6.53
N ALA A 517 -19.82 -0.52 5.99
CA ALA A 517 -20.54 -1.52 6.78
C ALA A 517 -19.62 -2.22 7.79
N ALA A 518 -18.40 -2.58 7.37
CA ALA A 518 -17.42 -3.22 8.24
C ALA A 518 -16.84 -2.24 9.27
N GLU A 519 -16.43 -1.05 8.82
CA GLU A 519 -15.80 -0.03 9.67
C GLU A 519 -16.76 0.53 10.73
N TRP A 520 -18.03 0.70 10.39
CA TRP A 520 -19.00 1.36 11.27
C TRP A 520 -19.94 0.42 12.03
N ALA A 521 -19.82 -0.89 11.83
CA ALA A 521 -20.57 -1.89 12.60
C ALA A 521 -20.37 -1.72 14.12
N ARG A 522 -19.16 -1.37 14.56
CA ARG A 522 -18.86 -1.13 15.99
C ARG A 522 -19.64 0.04 16.60
N TYR A 523 -20.16 0.94 15.77
CA TYR A 523 -20.95 2.08 16.21
C TYR A 523 -22.45 1.81 16.06
N GLY A 524 -22.87 0.57 15.75
CA GLY A 524 -24.26 0.24 15.47
C GLY A 524 -24.82 0.87 14.19
N ILE A 525 -23.96 1.37 13.31
CA ILE A 525 -24.36 1.95 12.02
C ILE A 525 -24.33 0.84 10.97
N ARG A 526 -25.46 0.67 10.29
CA ARG A 526 -25.61 -0.29 9.20
C ARG A 526 -25.49 0.44 7.88
N VAL A 527 -24.75 -0.12 6.93
CA VAL A 527 -24.59 0.46 5.60
C VAL A 527 -24.96 -0.58 4.55
N ASN A 528 -25.99 -0.29 3.78
CA ASN A 528 -26.52 -1.17 2.74
C ASN A 528 -26.72 -0.40 1.43
N SER A 529 -27.01 -1.11 0.35
CA SER A 529 -27.41 -0.49 -0.91
C SER A 529 -28.67 -1.12 -1.47
N ILE A 530 -29.38 -0.33 -2.27
CA ILE A 530 -30.40 -0.81 -3.20
C ILE A 530 -29.87 -0.63 -4.62
N SER A 531 -30.14 -1.59 -5.49
CA SER A 531 -29.75 -1.57 -6.90
C SER A 531 -30.98 -1.62 -7.80
N PRO A 532 -31.61 -0.46 -8.07
CA PRO A 532 -32.76 -0.38 -8.98
C PRO A 532 -32.39 -0.80 -10.41
N GLY A 533 -33.32 -1.50 -11.05
CA GLY A 533 -33.34 -1.72 -12.50
C GLY A 533 -33.84 -0.52 -13.29
N TYR A 534 -34.42 -0.77 -14.46
CA TYR A 534 -35.09 0.25 -15.24
C TYR A 534 -36.41 0.67 -14.58
N MET A 535 -36.39 1.81 -13.92
CA MET A 535 -37.56 2.40 -13.26
C MET A 535 -38.27 3.39 -14.17
N ASP A 536 -39.59 3.34 -14.16
CA ASP A 536 -40.46 4.27 -14.87
C ASP A 536 -40.52 5.57 -14.09
N THR A 537 -39.64 6.50 -14.44
CA THR A 537 -39.53 7.83 -13.83
C THR A 537 -39.65 8.87 -14.92
N ILE A 538 -39.97 10.10 -14.54
CA ILE A 538 -40.06 11.25 -15.45
C ILE A 538 -38.80 11.40 -16.32
N LEU A 539 -37.62 11.02 -15.80
CA LEU A 539 -36.34 11.06 -16.53
C LEU A 539 -36.26 10.07 -17.70
N ASN A 540 -37.08 9.03 -17.69
CA ASN A 540 -37.15 8.00 -18.72
C ASN A 540 -38.40 8.13 -19.60
N GLU A 541 -39.15 9.23 -19.50
CA GLU A 541 -40.35 9.50 -20.30
C GLU A 541 -40.01 10.30 -21.58
N GLY A 542 -40.87 10.19 -22.60
CA GLY A 542 -40.77 10.95 -23.84
C GLY A 542 -40.56 10.11 -25.11
N ASP A 543 -41.06 10.61 -26.23
CA ASP A 543 -41.14 9.87 -27.51
C ASP A 543 -39.75 9.42 -28.02
N GLY A 544 -38.70 10.18 -27.75
CA GLY A 544 -37.33 9.85 -28.14
C GLY A 544 -36.72 8.66 -27.39
N LEU A 545 -37.28 8.27 -26.24
CA LEU A 545 -36.81 7.15 -25.43
C LEU A 545 -37.60 5.86 -25.66
N GLU A 546 -38.73 5.91 -26.38
CA GLU A 546 -39.58 4.72 -26.58
C GLU A 546 -38.86 3.52 -27.23
N PRO A 547 -37.95 3.70 -28.22
CA PRO A 547 -37.16 2.59 -28.73
C PRO A 547 -36.30 1.91 -27.67
N ALA A 548 -35.68 2.70 -26.78
CA ALA A 548 -34.87 2.18 -25.68
C ALA A 548 -35.75 1.52 -24.60
N ARG A 549 -36.87 2.16 -24.22
CA ARG A 549 -37.86 1.61 -23.28
C ARG A 549 -38.39 0.26 -23.75
N LYS A 550 -38.67 0.10 -25.05
CA LYS A 550 -39.06 -1.18 -25.62
C LYS A 550 -37.99 -2.25 -25.39
N ILE A 551 -36.73 -1.95 -25.71
CA ILE A 551 -35.61 -2.90 -25.50
C ILE A 551 -35.46 -3.24 -24.01
N TRP A 552 -35.57 -2.26 -23.12
CA TRP A 552 -35.47 -2.48 -21.68
C TRP A 552 -36.59 -3.38 -21.16
N ARG A 553 -37.84 -3.20 -21.63
CA ARG A 553 -38.97 -4.07 -21.28
C ARG A 553 -38.83 -5.47 -21.86
N ASP A 554 -38.46 -5.59 -23.13
CA ASP A 554 -38.34 -6.88 -23.83
C ASP A 554 -37.21 -7.76 -23.26
N ARG A 555 -36.15 -7.15 -22.74
CA ARG A 555 -35.03 -7.84 -22.09
C ARG A 555 -35.23 -8.05 -20.59
N ASN A 556 -36.28 -7.46 -20.01
CA ASN A 556 -36.65 -7.70 -18.63
C ASN A 556 -37.54 -8.96 -18.57
N PRO A 557 -37.19 -10.01 -17.81
CA PRO A 557 -38.02 -11.20 -17.63
C PRO A 557 -39.44 -10.92 -17.11
N MET A 558 -39.65 -9.84 -16.35
CA MET A 558 -41.00 -9.38 -15.97
C MET A 558 -41.75 -8.65 -17.10
N GLY A 559 -41.12 -8.43 -18.26
CA GLY A 559 -41.72 -7.82 -19.45
C GLY A 559 -42.09 -6.35 -19.29
N ARG A 560 -41.61 -5.69 -18.24
CA ARG A 560 -41.99 -4.30 -17.90
C ARG A 560 -40.85 -3.56 -17.22
N MET A 561 -41.00 -2.24 -17.15
CA MET A 561 -40.19 -1.40 -16.26
C MET A 561 -40.74 -1.48 -14.84
N GLY A 562 -39.86 -1.25 -13.86
CA GLY A 562 -40.24 -1.17 -12.46
C GLY A 562 -40.98 0.13 -12.16
N GLN A 563 -41.98 0.08 -11.29
CA GLN A 563 -42.62 1.27 -10.75
C GLN A 563 -41.79 1.79 -9.58
N PRO A 564 -41.54 3.11 -9.44
CA PRO A 564 -40.76 3.67 -8.34
C PRO A 564 -41.24 3.24 -6.95
N ALA A 565 -42.56 3.04 -6.78
CA ALA A 565 -43.16 2.55 -5.55
C ALA A 565 -42.66 1.15 -5.14
N GLU A 566 -42.15 0.34 -6.06
CA GLU A 566 -41.60 -1.00 -5.76
C GLU A 566 -40.25 -0.94 -5.03
N LEU A 567 -39.62 0.24 -4.95
CA LEU A 567 -38.42 0.47 -4.14
C LEU A 567 -38.72 0.71 -2.66
N THR A 568 -39.96 1.06 -2.32
CA THR A 568 -40.34 1.46 -0.95
C THR A 568 -40.17 0.32 0.05
N GLY A 569 -40.56 -0.91 -0.29
CA GLY A 569 -40.39 -2.09 0.56
C GLY A 569 -38.93 -2.34 0.98
N PRO A 570 -37.99 -2.47 0.03
CA PRO A 570 -36.55 -2.57 0.33
C PRO A 570 -36.01 -1.41 1.18
N ILE A 571 -36.45 -0.18 0.92
CA ILE A 571 -36.03 1.00 1.70
C ILE A 571 -36.48 0.86 3.16
N VAL A 572 -37.77 0.58 3.38
CA VAL A 572 -38.34 0.38 4.71
C VAL A 572 -37.66 -0.79 5.43
N LEU A 573 -37.41 -1.91 4.73
CA LEU A 573 -36.68 -3.05 5.29
C LEU A 573 -35.31 -2.62 5.82
N LEU A 574 -34.55 -1.86 5.02
CA LEU A 574 -33.20 -1.44 5.41
C LEU A 574 -33.19 -0.37 6.50
N CYS A 575 -34.21 0.51 6.56
CA CYS A 575 -34.29 1.59 7.54
C CYS A 575 -34.98 1.20 8.86
N SER A 576 -35.80 0.15 8.89
CA SER A 576 -36.54 -0.28 10.08
C SER A 576 -35.80 -1.35 10.91
N ALA A 577 -36.41 -1.75 12.02
CA ALA A 577 -35.94 -2.87 12.85
C ALA A 577 -35.89 -4.21 12.09
N ALA A 578 -36.66 -4.37 11.00
CA ALA A 578 -36.64 -5.55 10.14
C ALA A 578 -35.25 -5.82 9.54
N GLY A 579 -34.48 -4.77 9.25
CA GLY A 579 -33.14 -4.83 8.67
C GLY A 579 -32.00 -4.83 9.69
N ARG A 580 -32.28 -5.02 10.99
CA ARG A 580 -31.30 -4.79 12.06
C ARG A 580 -30.03 -5.64 11.95
N TYR A 581 -30.10 -6.83 11.35
CA TYR A 581 -28.94 -7.69 11.10
C TYR A 581 -28.50 -7.72 9.62
N ILE A 582 -29.10 -6.88 8.78
CA ILE A 582 -28.69 -6.67 7.39
C ILE A 582 -27.67 -5.53 7.38
N ASN A 583 -26.41 -5.88 7.12
CA ASN A 583 -25.30 -4.94 7.03
C ASN A 583 -24.33 -5.35 5.92
N GLY A 584 -23.95 -4.42 5.04
CA GLY A 584 -23.13 -4.71 3.86
C GLY A 584 -23.89 -5.43 2.74
N ALA A 585 -25.22 -5.48 2.77
CA ALA A 585 -26.03 -6.12 1.73
C ALA A 585 -26.37 -5.17 0.58
N ASP A 586 -26.50 -5.72 -0.62
CA ASP A 586 -27.12 -5.02 -1.76
C ASP A 586 -28.44 -5.73 -2.11
N ILE A 587 -29.53 -4.98 -2.19
CA ILE A 587 -30.84 -5.50 -2.62
C ILE A 587 -31.07 -5.04 -4.06
N VAL A 588 -30.98 -5.99 -5.00
CA VAL A 588 -31.29 -5.75 -6.42
C VAL A 588 -32.80 -5.75 -6.62
N VAL A 589 -33.33 -4.68 -7.21
CA VAL A 589 -34.76 -4.49 -7.47
C VAL A 589 -34.95 -4.18 -8.95
N ASP A 590 -34.93 -5.20 -9.79
CA ASP A 590 -34.82 -5.03 -11.24
C ASP A 590 -35.74 -5.89 -12.11
N GLY A 591 -36.55 -6.75 -11.50
CA GLY A 591 -37.36 -7.73 -12.23
C GLY A 591 -36.52 -8.73 -13.02
N GLU A 592 -35.27 -8.98 -12.59
CA GLU A 592 -34.28 -9.84 -13.26
C GLU A 592 -33.81 -9.31 -14.62
N SER A 593 -33.62 -8.01 -14.78
CA SER A 593 -33.14 -7.40 -16.04
C SER A 593 -31.95 -8.15 -16.67
N GLY A 594 -32.20 -9.04 -17.64
CA GLY A 594 -31.22 -10.00 -18.14
C GLY A 594 -30.00 -9.31 -18.76
N GLY A 595 -28.82 -9.90 -18.56
CA GLY A 595 -27.56 -9.45 -19.16
C GLY A 595 -27.61 -9.36 -20.68
#